data_AF-A0A260ZB32-F1
#
_entry.id   AF-A0A260ZB32-F1
#
_cell.length_a   1.000
_cell.length_b   1.000
_cell.length_c   1.000
_cell.angle_alpha   90.00
_cell.angle_beta   90.00
_cell.angle_gamma   90.00
#
_symmetry.space_group_name_H-M   'P 1'
#
loop_
_entity.id
_entity.type
_entity.pdbx_description
1 polymer ?
#
loop_
_entity_poly.entity_id
_entity_poly.type
_entity_poly.pdbx_seq_one_letter_code
_entity_poly.pdbx_strand_id
1 'polypeptide(L)'
;IRQWRKNRAPENCTGTGPFSSDLCCEGVDLNRNYDIGFSHKNYPFNNPCSDEFQGPRPFSEPESRTYPQDFKDLETLANRAADRVFAYRETKYRVGTAADMLGTATGGATDWIKKNTSTKYVYVLELPPDMK
;
A
#
# COMPACT_ATOMS: atom_id res chain seq x y z
N ILE A 1 22.53 13.98 8.60
CA ILE A 1 21.46 13.67 7.63
C ILE A 1 20.83 12.32 8.02
N ARG A 2 19.50 12.23 8.15
CA ARG A 2 18.74 11.04 8.58
C ARG A 2 17.94 10.51 7.38
N GLN A 3 18.46 9.50 6.69
CA GLN A 3 17.93 9.00 5.39
C GLN A 3 17.13 7.69 5.48
N TRP A 4 16.74 7.26 6.68
CA TRP A 4 16.01 6.00 6.85
C TRP A 4 14.60 6.06 6.26
N ARG A 5 14.23 5.05 5.44
CA ARG A 5 12.92 4.96 4.76
C ARG A 5 12.10 3.69 5.05
N LYS A 6 12.73 2.62 5.51
CA LYS A 6 12.05 1.36 5.86
C LYS A 6 11.38 1.46 7.24
N ASN A 7 10.58 0.47 7.63
CA ASN A 7 10.17 0.34 9.02
C ASN A 7 11.34 -0.10 9.93
N ARG A 8 11.04 -0.47 11.18
CA ARG A 8 12.04 -0.92 12.17
C ARG A 8 11.91 -2.42 12.47
N ALA A 9 11.53 -3.22 11.47
CA ALA A 9 11.51 -4.67 11.58
C ALA A 9 12.90 -5.22 11.98
N PRO A 10 12.96 -6.32 12.75
CA PRO A 10 14.21 -6.97 13.15
C PRO A 10 15.13 -7.29 11.97
N GLU A 11 16.40 -7.51 12.28
CA GLU A 11 17.40 -7.85 11.27
C GLU A 11 17.06 -9.14 10.52
N ASN A 12 17.33 -9.14 9.22
CA ASN A 12 17.31 -10.31 8.37
C ASN A 12 18.69 -10.48 7.73
N CYS A 13 19.36 -11.59 8.06
CA CYS A 13 20.72 -11.91 7.67
C CYS A 13 20.84 -12.68 6.35
N THR A 14 19.81 -12.67 5.49
CA THR A 14 19.90 -13.23 4.13
C THR A 14 20.26 -12.17 3.09
N GLY A 15 20.77 -11.01 3.52
CA GLY A 15 21.10 -9.89 2.66
C GLY A 15 22.34 -10.12 1.80
N THR A 16 22.36 -9.52 0.61
CA THR A 16 23.52 -9.54 -0.29
C THR A 16 24.01 -8.12 -0.56
N GLY A 17 25.32 -7.93 -0.50
CA GLY A 17 26.01 -6.69 -0.84
C GLY A 17 27.00 -6.90 -2.00
N PRO A 18 27.73 -5.85 -2.42
CA PRO A 18 28.67 -5.92 -3.54
C PRO A 18 29.81 -6.92 -3.32
N PHE A 19 30.16 -7.22 -2.05
CA PHE A 19 31.31 -8.05 -1.69
C PHE A 19 31.02 -9.10 -0.60
N SER A 20 29.78 -9.21 -0.12
CA SER A 20 29.41 -10.13 0.97
C SER A 20 28.01 -10.72 0.78
N SER A 21 27.86 -12.00 1.08
CA SER A 21 26.58 -12.64 1.38
C SER A 21 26.32 -12.60 2.89
N ASP A 22 25.09 -12.94 3.28
CA ASP A 22 24.68 -13.11 4.68
C ASP A 22 24.74 -11.82 5.53
N LEU A 23 24.53 -10.67 4.88
CA LEU A 23 24.51 -9.38 5.57
C LEU A 23 23.21 -9.21 6.34
N CYS A 24 23.31 -8.92 7.64
CA CYS A 24 22.18 -8.59 8.51
C CYS A 24 21.73 -7.15 8.25
N CYS A 25 20.49 -7.00 7.77
CA CYS A 25 19.90 -5.71 7.46
C CYS A 25 18.51 -5.59 8.11
N GLU A 26 18.23 -4.42 8.67
CA GLU A 26 16.97 -4.12 9.36
C GLU A 26 15.94 -3.51 8.42
N GLY A 27 14.66 -3.68 8.76
CA GLY A 27 13.56 -2.96 8.16
C GLY A 27 13.06 -3.51 6.82
N VAL A 28 11.77 -3.30 6.61
CA VAL A 28 11.00 -3.61 5.40
C VAL A 28 10.44 -2.31 4.83
N ASP A 29 10.46 -2.19 3.51
CA ASP A 29 9.74 -1.13 2.80
C ASP A 29 8.24 -1.44 2.89
N LEU A 30 7.54 -0.69 3.76
CA LEU A 30 6.09 -0.82 3.93
C LEU A 30 5.36 -0.60 2.62
N ASN A 31 5.88 0.22 1.70
CA ASN A 31 5.29 0.49 0.40
C ASN A 31 5.49 -0.65 -0.63
N ARG A 32 6.12 -1.76 -0.22
CA ARG A 32 6.28 -2.97 -1.05
C ARG A 32 5.72 -4.22 -0.36
N ASN A 33 5.24 -4.10 0.88
CA ASN A 33 4.83 -5.23 1.70
C ASN A 33 3.37 -5.68 1.50
N TYR A 34 2.72 -5.35 0.38
CA TYR A 34 1.32 -5.71 0.10
C TYR A 34 1.23 -6.93 -0.83
N ASP A 35 0.10 -7.65 -0.84
CA ASP A 35 -0.12 -8.81 -1.73
C ASP A 35 -0.54 -8.43 -3.15
N ILE A 36 0.15 -7.44 -3.72
CA ILE A 36 -0.08 -6.93 -5.07
C ILE A 36 1.28 -6.78 -5.73
N GLY A 37 1.56 -7.62 -6.74
CA GLY A 37 2.86 -7.62 -7.41
C GLY A 37 4.03 -8.13 -6.55
N PHE A 38 3.75 -8.71 -5.38
CA PHE A 38 4.77 -9.25 -4.48
C PHE A 38 5.51 -10.41 -5.13
N SER A 39 6.84 -10.27 -5.32
CA SER A 39 7.66 -11.33 -5.90
C SER A 39 9.07 -11.36 -5.34
N HIS A 40 9.42 -12.45 -4.65
CA HIS A 40 10.79 -12.68 -4.16
C HIS A 40 11.78 -13.15 -5.22
N LYS A 41 11.36 -13.24 -6.47
CA LYS A 41 12.25 -13.62 -7.57
C LYS A 41 13.09 -12.45 -8.07
N ASN A 42 12.64 -11.23 -7.79
CA ASN A 42 13.17 -10.03 -8.42
C ASN A 42 14.03 -9.23 -7.44
N TYR A 43 15.28 -8.99 -7.83
CA TYR A 43 16.10 -7.93 -7.25
C TYR A 43 15.49 -6.56 -7.64
N PRO A 44 15.48 -5.55 -6.75
CA PRO A 44 16.07 -5.53 -5.41
C PRO A 44 15.10 -5.92 -4.28
N PHE A 45 13.85 -6.28 -4.60
CA PHE A 45 12.78 -6.51 -3.63
C PHE A 45 13.03 -7.69 -2.69
N ASN A 46 13.78 -8.69 -3.15
CA ASN A 46 14.12 -9.89 -2.39
C ASN A 46 15.37 -9.78 -1.51
N ASN A 47 16.07 -8.63 -1.51
CA ASN A 47 17.29 -8.44 -0.73
C ASN A 47 17.01 -7.61 0.53
N PRO A 48 17.14 -8.15 1.76
CA PRO A 48 16.98 -7.39 3.02
C PRO A 48 17.76 -6.09 3.14
N CYS A 49 18.92 -6.01 2.49
CA CYS A 49 19.76 -4.82 2.48
C CYS A 49 19.34 -3.80 1.43
N SER A 50 18.40 -4.17 0.57
CA SER A 50 17.70 -3.23 -0.26
C SER A 50 16.80 -2.35 0.60
N ASP A 51 16.70 -1.16 0.08
CA ASP A 51 16.01 -0.03 0.62
C ASP A 51 14.54 -0.06 0.07
N GLU A 52 14.26 -0.98 -0.88
CA GLU A 52 12.95 -1.42 -1.39
C GLU A 52 12.61 -2.87 -0.97
N PHE A 53 13.29 -3.40 0.06
CA PHE A 53 13.06 -4.77 0.52
C PHE A 53 11.59 -4.97 0.91
N GLN A 54 10.90 -5.87 0.24
CA GLN A 54 9.45 -6.02 0.41
C GLN A 54 9.04 -6.85 1.63
N GLY A 55 9.98 -7.38 2.40
CA GLY A 55 9.71 -8.25 3.56
C GLY A 55 9.59 -9.73 3.18
N PRO A 56 9.52 -10.66 4.15
CA PRO A 56 9.57 -12.11 3.92
C PRO A 56 8.30 -12.73 3.32
N ARG A 57 7.17 -12.02 3.32
CA ARG A 57 5.91 -12.44 2.68
C ARG A 57 4.97 -11.24 2.57
N PRO A 58 3.92 -11.28 1.74
CA PRO A 58 2.91 -10.23 1.74
C PRO A 58 2.35 -10.01 3.13
N PHE A 59 2.12 -8.75 3.46
CA PHE A 59 1.66 -8.29 4.75
C PHE A 59 2.48 -8.90 5.90
N SER A 60 3.81 -8.98 5.81
CA SER A 60 4.61 -9.50 6.94
C SER A 60 4.61 -8.51 8.11
N GLU A 61 4.56 -7.22 7.82
CA GLU A 61 4.63 -6.14 8.79
C GLU A 61 3.25 -5.83 9.40
N PRO A 62 3.15 -5.54 10.70
CA PRO A 62 1.88 -5.15 11.32
C PRO A 62 1.36 -3.81 10.78
N GLU A 63 2.24 -2.89 10.39
CA GLU A 63 1.87 -1.59 9.84
C GLU A 63 1.21 -1.71 8.46
N SER A 64 1.55 -2.73 7.67
CA SER A 64 0.90 -2.97 6.36
C SER A 64 -0.43 -3.71 6.48
N ARG A 65 -0.74 -4.30 7.65
CA ARG A 65 -2.00 -5.01 7.92
C ARG A 65 -3.13 -4.14 8.49
N THR A 66 -2.82 -2.91 8.89
CA THR A 66 -3.73 -2.11 9.71
C THR A 66 -4.43 -1.04 8.89
N TYR A 67 -5.74 -1.15 8.76
CA TYR A 67 -6.57 -0.09 8.20
C TYR A 67 -6.91 0.99 9.25
N PRO A 68 -7.20 2.23 8.83
CA PRO A 68 -7.76 3.25 9.72
C PRO A 68 -9.04 2.77 10.42
N GLN A 69 -9.29 3.27 11.63
CA GLN A 69 -10.45 2.84 12.43
C GLN A 69 -11.81 3.09 11.74
N ASP A 70 -11.88 4.11 10.88
CA ASP A 70 -13.06 4.47 10.09
C ASP A 70 -13.13 3.75 8.73
N PHE A 71 -12.21 2.83 8.43
CA PHE A 71 -12.17 2.11 7.14
C PHE A 71 -13.51 1.43 6.82
N LYS A 72 -14.13 0.77 7.79
CA LYS A 72 -15.40 0.07 7.57
C LYS A 72 -16.56 1.01 7.24
N ASP A 73 -16.57 2.21 7.83
CA ASP A 73 -17.55 3.25 7.50
C ASP A 73 -17.35 3.76 6.06
N LEU A 74 -16.10 3.98 5.67
CA LEU A 74 -15.72 4.41 4.32
C LEU A 74 -16.10 3.36 3.27
N GLU A 75 -15.74 2.09 3.52
CA GLU A 75 -16.03 0.96 2.64
C GLU A 75 -17.54 0.76 2.46
N THR A 76 -18.31 0.85 3.56
CA THR A 76 -19.77 0.70 3.50
C THR A 76 -20.42 1.76 2.61
N LEU A 77 -20.01 3.03 2.75
CA LEU A 77 -20.57 4.11 1.95
C LEU A 77 -20.10 4.04 0.47
N ALA A 78 -18.84 3.66 0.23
CA ALA A 78 -18.32 3.48 -1.11
C ALA A 78 -19.04 2.35 -1.87
N ASN A 79 -19.31 1.20 -1.23
CA ASN A 79 -20.10 0.12 -1.82
C ASN A 79 -21.51 0.59 -2.18
N ARG A 80 -22.19 1.31 -1.27
CA ARG A 80 -23.52 1.88 -1.56
C ARG A 80 -23.50 2.83 -2.76
N ALA A 81 -22.44 3.63 -2.91
CA ALA A 81 -22.29 4.52 -4.07
C ALA A 81 -22.07 3.72 -5.37
N ALA A 82 -21.19 2.71 -5.34
CA ALA A 82 -20.94 1.83 -6.48
C ALA A 82 -22.21 1.10 -6.94
N ASP A 83 -23.01 0.57 -6.00
CA ASP A 83 -24.28 -0.10 -6.29
C ASP A 83 -25.27 0.84 -6.99
N ARG A 84 -25.33 2.10 -6.58
CA ARG A 84 -26.22 3.10 -7.19
C ARG A 84 -25.77 3.49 -8.61
N VAL A 85 -24.47 3.58 -8.84
CA VAL A 85 -23.93 3.82 -10.18
C VAL A 85 -24.20 2.63 -11.10
N PHE A 86 -24.03 1.40 -10.59
CA PHE A 86 -24.36 0.19 -11.32
C PHE A 86 -25.85 0.13 -11.67
N ALA A 87 -26.76 0.44 -10.74
CA ALA A 87 -28.20 0.44 -10.99
C ALA A 87 -28.64 1.47 -12.05
N TYR A 88 -27.89 2.56 -12.23
CA TYR A 88 -28.24 3.62 -13.18
C TYR A 88 -27.79 3.31 -14.62
N ARG A 89 -26.57 2.78 -14.80
CA ARG A 89 -25.96 2.60 -16.12
C ARG A 89 -25.04 1.39 -16.26
N GLU A 90 -25.19 0.41 -15.37
CA GLU A 90 -24.45 -0.86 -15.36
C GLU A 90 -22.91 -0.74 -15.30
N THR A 91 -22.39 0.45 -14.99
CA THR A 91 -20.94 0.64 -14.80
C THR A 91 -20.49 -0.03 -13.51
N LYS A 92 -19.56 -0.98 -13.61
CA LYS A 92 -19.00 -1.70 -12.47
C LYS A 92 -17.75 -0.99 -11.95
N TYR A 93 -17.78 -0.57 -10.70
CA TYR A 93 -16.62 -0.06 -9.98
C TYR A 93 -16.06 -1.12 -9.03
N ARG A 94 -14.74 -1.09 -8.81
CA ARG A 94 -14.09 -1.79 -7.70
C ARG A 94 -14.03 -0.84 -6.51
N VAL A 95 -14.21 -1.35 -5.29
CA VAL A 95 -14.14 -0.60 -4.02
C VAL A 95 -13.00 -1.17 -3.16
N GLY A 96 -12.25 -0.30 -2.47
CA GLY A 96 -11.04 -0.65 -1.74
C GLY A 96 -10.18 0.59 -1.45
N THR A 97 -9.11 0.44 -0.67
CA THR A 97 -8.20 1.55 -0.43
C THR A 97 -7.31 1.81 -1.66
N ALA A 98 -6.77 3.02 -1.77
CA ALA A 98 -5.78 3.32 -2.81
C ALA A 98 -4.59 2.34 -2.76
N ALA A 99 -4.15 1.98 -1.54
CA ALA A 99 -3.11 0.99 -1.32
C ALA A 99 -3.47 -0.39 -1.90
N ASP A 100 -4.70 -0.86 -1.68
CA ASP A 100 -5.18 -2.16 -2.16
C ASP A 100 -5.47 -2.19 -3.68
N MET A 101 -5.61 -1.03 -4.32
CA MET A 101 -6.01 -0.95 -5.74
C MET A 101 -4.85 -0.60 -6.67
N LEU A 102 -4.04 0.37 -6.26
CA LEU A 102 -3.02 1.00 -7.09
C LEU A 102 -1.61 0.80 -6.49
N GLY A 103 -1.51 0.17 -5.32
CA GLY A 103 -0.32 0.17 -4.49
C GLY A 103 -0.29 1.39 -3.56
N THR A 104 0.52 1.32 -2.51
CA THR A 104 0.63 2.42 -1.55
C THR A 104 1.23 3.67 -2.23
N ALA A 105 0.50 4.76 -2.17
CA ALA A 105 0.99 6.08 -2.49
C ALA A 105 0.73 6.96 -1.28
N THR A 106 1.80 7.48 -0.67
CA THR A 106 1.69 8.38 0.47
C THR A 106 1.83 9.82 0.02
N GLY A 107 1.08 10.73 0.64
CA GLY A 107 1.13 12.15 0.31
C GLY A 107 0.19 12.53 -0.83
N GLY A 108 -0.76 11.67 -1.17
CA GLY A 108 -1.89 12.04 -2.02
C GLY A 108 -2.76 13.10 -1.35
N ALA A 109 -3.60 13.79 -2.14
CA ALA A 109 -4.53 14.79 -1.60
C ALA A 109 -5.45 14.20 -0.52
N THR A 110 -5.82 12.93 -0.66
CA THR A 110 -6.61 12.18 0.33
C THR A 110 -5.92 12.11 1.69
N ASP A 111 -4.62 11.80 1.70
CA ASP A 111 -3.82 11.65 2.92
C ASP A 111 -3.66 13.00 3.62
N TRP A 112 -3.44 14.07 2.83
CA TRP A 112 -3.35 15.41 3.36
C TRP A 112 -4.65 15.85 4.01
N ILE A 113 -5.80 15.62 3.36
CA ILE A 113 -7.12 15.97 3.90
C ILE A 113 -7.38 15.17 5.19
N LYS A 114 -7.21 13.85 5.14
CA LYS A 114 -7.42 12.97 6.31
C LYS A 114 -6.52 13.33 7.49
N LYS A 115 -5.32 13.86 7.24
CA LYS A 115 -4.38 14.27 8.28
C LYS A 115 -4.69 15.66 8.87
N ASN A 116 -5.08 16.61 8.03
CA ASN A 116 -5.15 18.03 8.42
C ASN A 116 -6.56 18.56 8.64
N THR A 117 -7.60 17.77 8.35
CA THR A 117 -8.99 18.18 8.54
C THR A 117 -9.78 17.13 9.32
N SER A 118 -10.94 17.53 9.84
CA SER A 118 -11.91 16.64 10.47
C SER A 118 -12.84 15.95 9.46
N THR A 119 -12.48 15.94 8.16
CA THR A 119 -13.35 15.42 7.11
C THR A 119 -13.49 13.90 7.23
N LYS A 120 -14.70 13.45 7.58
CA LYS A 120 -15.01 12.03 7.76
C LYS A 120 -14.91 11.23 6.46
N TYR A 121 -15.40 11.77 5.36
CA TYR A 121 -15.52 11.04 4.09
C TYR A 121 -14.62 11.66 3.02
N VAL A 122 -13.63 10.89 2.56
CA VAL A 122 -12.67 11.32 1.53
C VAL A 122 -12.49 10.16 0.56
N TYR A 123 -12.72 10.39 -0.74
CA TYR A 123 -12.69 9.36 -1.78
C TYR A 123 -11.94 9.85 -3.02
N VAL A 124 -11.29 8.93 -3.72
CA VAL A 124 -10.82 9.11 -5.10
C VAL A 124 -11.77 8.33 -6.01
N LEU A 125 -12.17 8.95 -7.12
CA LEU A 125 -13.02 8.34 -8.13
C LEU A 125 -12.25 8.29 -9.45
N GLU A 126 -11.88 7.09 -9.88
CA GLU A 126 -11.29 6.85 -11.20
C GLU A 126 -12.40 6.53 -12.20
N LEU A 127 -12.72 7.48 -13.07
CA LEU A 127 -13.83 7.36 -14.03
C LEU A 127 -13.46 6.43 -15.20
N PRO A 128 -14.45 5.84 -15.91
CA PRO A 128 -14.20 5.09 -17.13
C PRO A 128 -13.45 5.94 -18.17
N PRO A 129 -12.62 5.33 -19.02
CA PRO A 129 -12.09 6.02 -20.20
C PRO A 129 -13.25 6.51 -21.08
N ASP A 130 -12.99 7.56 -21.85
CA ASP A 130 -13.99 8.30 -22.63
C ASP A 130 -14.93 7.35 -23.40
N MET A 131 -16.24 7.52 -23.19
CA MET A 131 -17.27 6.69 -23.82
C MET A 131 -17.45 7.16 -25.25
N LYS A 132 -16.74 6.53 -26.19
CA LYS A 132 -17.06 6.65 -27.62
C LYS A 132 -18.37 5.96 -27.96
#